data_AF-A0A942P712-F1
#
_entry.id   AF-A0A942P712-F1
#
_cell.length_a   1.000
_cell.length_b   1.000
_cell.length_c   1.000
_cell.angle_alpha   90.00
_cell.angle_beta   90.00
_cell.angle_gamma   90.00
#
_symmetry.space_group_name_H-M   'P 1'
#
loop_
_entity.id
_entity.type
_entity.pdbx_description
1 polymer ?
#
loop_
_entity_poly.entity_id
_entity_poly.type
_entity_poly.pdbx_seq_one_letter_code
_entity_poly.pdbx_strand_id
1 'polypeptide(L)' 'MANKNKKVHVNGFLEIHPEVQEALNKGKAVVALESTIIAHGMPYPQNVETALA' A
#
# COMPACT_ATOMS: atom_id res chain seq x y z
N MET A 1 -9.11 25.54 6.81
CA MET A 1 -9.10 24.12 7.24
C MET A 1 -8.93 23.26 6.00
N ALA A 2 -7.77 22.61 5.84
CA ALA A 2 -7.44 21.86 4.62
C ALA A 2 -8.13 20.49 4.61
N ASN A 3 -8.83 20.19 3.52
CA ASN A 3 -9.54 18.94 3.28
C ASN A 3 -8.53 17.78 3.16
N LYS A 4 -8.57 16.85 4.12
CA LYS A 4 -7.64 15.72 4.28
C LYS A 4 -7.85 14.55 3.30
N ASN A 5 -8.83 14.60 2.38
CA ASN A 5 -9.22 13.41 1.59
C ASN A 5 -9.15 13.62 0.07
N LYS A 6 -8.03 14.13 -0.46
CA LYS A 6 -7.80 14.10 -1.91
C LYS A 6 -7.21 12.74 -2.29
N LYS A 7 -8.05 11.70 -2.35
CA LYS A 7 -7.70 10.43 -3.00
C LYS A 7 -7.33 10.75 -4.44
N VAL A 8 -6.05 10.58 -4.79
CA VAL A 8 -5.56 10.77 -6.15
C VAL A 8 -6.00 9.54 -6.94
N HIS A 9 -7.20 9.62 -7.53
CA HIS A 9 -7.69 8.58 -8.42
C HIS A 9 -6.98 8.73 -9.77
N VAL A 10 -5.99 7.88 -10.02
CA VAL A 10 -5.48 7.67 -11.36
C VAL A 10 -6.57 6.89 -12.10
N ASN A 11 -7.42 7.62 -12.82
CA ASN A 11 -8.54 7.12 -13.65
C ASN A 11 -9.69 6.37 -12.91
N GLY A 12 -9.87 6.56 -11.60
CA GLY A 12 -10.98 5.97 -10.84
C GLY A 12 -10.80 4.49 -10.46
N PHE A 13 -9.76 3.84 -10.96
CA PHE A 13 -9.48 2.41 -10.73
C PHE A 13 -8.29 2.15 -9.82
N LEU A 14 -7.50 3.19 -9.51
CA LEU A 14 -6.28 3.07 -8.73
C LEU A 14 -6.33 4.02 -7.52
N GLU A 15 -6.18 3.44 -6.34
CA GLU A 15 -6.02 4.16 -5.08
C GLU A 15 -4.60 3.92 -4.54
N ILE A 16 -3.87 5.01 -4.31
CA ILE A 16 -2.51 4.98 -3.76
C ILE A 16 -2.55 5.64 -2.38
N HIS A 17 -2.01 4.94 -1.37
CA HIS A 17 -1.94 5.48 -0.01
C HIS A 17 -1.04 6.75 0.03
N PRO A 18 -1.39 7.80 0.80
CA PRO A 18 -0.67 9.07 0.77
C PRO A 18 0.84 8.95 1.03
N GLU A 19 1.24 8.07 1.95
CA GLU A 19 2.66 7.83 2.27
C GLU A 19 3.43 7.27 1.07
N VAL A 20 2.83 6.31 0.35
CA VAL A 20 3.43 5.71 -0.85
C VAL A 20 3.51 6.74 -1.97
N GLN A 21 2.45 7.55 -2.16
CA GLN A 21 2.45 8.63 -3.14
C GLN A 21 3.56 9.65 -2.86
N GLU A 22 3.78 10.00 -1.59
CA GLU A 22 4.85 10.90 -1.17
C GLU A 22 6.23 10.29 -1.41
N ALA A 23 6.43 9.02 -1.08
CA ALA A 23 7.68 8.30 -1.31
C ALA A 23 8.03 8.29 -2.81
N LEU A 24 7.06 7.98 -3.68
CA LEU A 24 7.21 8.00 -5.13
C LEU A 24 7.57 9.40 -5.64
N ASN A 25 6.87 10.45 -5.18
CA ASN A 25 7.15 11.84 -5.58
C ASN A 25 8.55 12.31 -5.17
N LYS A 26 9.08 11.76 -4.07
CA LYS A 26 10.43 12.05 -3.57
C LYS A 26 11.51 11.15 -4.17
N GLY A 27 11.16 10.25 -5.08
CA GLY A 27 12.09 9.26 -5.65
C GLY A 27 12.64 8.27 -4.63
N LYS A 28 11.93 8.06 -3.52
CA LYS A 28 12.30 7.05 -2.52
C LYS A 28 11.97 5.65 -3.04
N ALA A 29 12.77 4.67 -2.62
CA ALA A 29 12.47 3.27 -2.91
C ALA A 29 11.15 2.84 -2.24
N VAL A 30 10.34 2.09 -2.98
CA VAL A 30 9.07 1.50 -2.52
C VAL A 30 9.07 0.04 -2.95
N VAL A 31 8.68 -0.86 -2.05
CA VAL A 31 8.52 -2.29 -2.33
C VAL A 31 7.04 -2.63 -2.29
N ALA A 32 6.54 -3.29 -3.33
CA ALA A 32 5.18 -3.79 -3.38
C ALA A 32 5.12 -5.21 -2.80
N LEU A 33 4.05 -5.52 -2.07
CA LEU A 33 3.76 -6.86 -1.55
C LEU A 33 2.48 -7.41 -2.19
N GLU A 34 2.47 -8.71 -2.49
CA GLU A 34 1.30 -9.40 -3.05
C GLU A 34 0.33 -9.86 -1.95
N SER A 35 -0.95 -9.48 -2.07
CA SER A 35 -1.97 -9.86 -1.10
C SER A 35 -2.37 -11.34 -1.14
N THR A 36 -2.27 -12.01 -2.30
CA THR A 36 -2.65 -13.43 -2.42
C THR A 36 -1.77 -14.33 -1.54
N ILE A 37 -0.47 -14.07 -1.51
CA ILE A 37 0.48 -14.81 -0.67
C ILE A 37 0.17 -14.60 0.82
N ILE A 38 -0.21 -13.38 1.20
CA ILE A 38 -0.62 -13.07 2.58
C ILE A 38 -1.93 -13.81 2.92
N ALA A 39 -2.94 -13.74 2.06
CA ALA A 39 -4.26 -14.30 2.38
C ALA A 39 -4.32 -15.84 2.31
N HIS A 40 -3.66 -16.45 1.33
CA HIS A 40 -3.82 -17.88 1.01
C HIS A 40 -2.50 -18.63 0.85
N GLY A 41 -1.37 -17.92 0.69
CA GLY A 41 -0.06 -18.53 0.47
C GLY A 41 0.71 -18.84 1.74
N MET A 42 0.30 -18.30 2.89
CA MET A 42 0.96 -18.50 4.18
C MET A 42 -0.05 -18.89 5.26
N PRO A 43 0.30 -19.81 6.16
CA PRO A 43 -0.53 -20.13 7.31
C PRO A 43 -0.58 -18.94 8.27
N TYR A 44 -1.67 -18.83 9.01
CA TYR A 44 -1.70 -17.95 10.19
C TYR A 44 -0.80 -18.55 11.29
N PRO A 45 -0.02 -17.74 12.04
CA PRO A 45 0.07 -16.27 12.05
C PRO A 45 1.11 -15.67 11.10
N GLN A 46 1.87 -16.51 10.38
CA GLN A 46 3.01 -16.11 9.55
C GLN A 46 2.63 -15.08 8.47
N ASN A 47 1.41 -15.15 7.93
CA ASN A 47 0.92 -14.16 6.97
C ASN A 47 0.84 -12.74 7.52
N VAL A 48 0.31 -12.58 8.74
CA VAL A 48 0.18 -11.27 9.40
C VAL A 48 1.56 -10.76 9.80
N GLU A 49 2.41 -11.63 10.35
CA GLU A 49 3.79 -11.29 10.70
C GLU A 49 4.57 -10.79 9.48
N THR A 50 4.44 -11.48 8.34
CA THR A 50 5.10 -11.10 7.09
C THR A 50 4.56 -9.79 6.52
N ALA A 51 3.27 -9.48 6.70
CA ALA A 51 2.67 -8.24 6.23
C ALA A 51 3.05 -7.01 7.08
N LEU A 52 3.49 -7.23 8.33
CA LEU A 52 3.82 -6.17 9.29
C LEU A 52 5.33 -5.96 9.50
N ALA A 53 6.16 -6.87 9.01
CA ALA A 53 7.62 -6.81 9.07
C ALA A 53 8.20 -5.85 8.01
#